data_AF-A0A7Y4WN55-F1
#
_entry.id   AF-A0A7Y4WN55-F1
#
_cell.length_a   1.000
_cell.length_b   1.000
_cell.length_c   1.000
_cell.angle_alpha   90.00
_cell.angle_beta   90.00
_cell.angle_gamma   90.00
#
_symmetry.space_group_name_H-M   'P 1'
#
loop_
_entity.id
_entity.type
_entity.pdbx_description
1 polymer ?
#
loop_
_entity_poly.entity_id
_entity_poly.type
_entity_poly.pdbx_seq_one_letter_code
_entity_poly.pdbx_strand_id
1 'polypeptide(L)'
;MELKEIIELQKEFDSKHKIKFNWAEEISEKNIAHLQFLVLSLAGEVGELANSVKKVVRGDEELETSKVKIAEELTDVFIYVLKLASQMNIALEENYLQKLETNKSRFKPFEM
;
A
#
# COMPACT_ATOMS: atom_id res chain seq x y z
N MET A 1 -0.23 10.58 14.72
CA MET A 1 0.21 11.11 13.42
C MET A 1 -0.93 10.95 12.45
N GLU A 2 -1.24 12.00 11.69
CA GLU A 2 -2.26 11.96 10.63
C GLU A 2 -1.71 11.25 9.39
N LEU A 3 -2.57 10.68 8.54
CA LEU A 3 -2.15 9.99 7.31
C LEU A 3 -1.29 10.89 6.42
N LYS A 4 -1.64 12.18 6.34
CA LYS A 4 -0.87 13.19 5.63
C LYS A 4 0.58 13.28 6.13
N GLU A 5 0.80 13.24 7.44
CA GLU A 5 2.14 13.30 8.02
C GLU A 5 2.97 12.07 7.64
N ILE A 6 2.34 10.89 7.61
CA ILE A 6 3.01 9.65 7.18
C ILE A 6 3.38 9.71 5.70
N ILE A 7 2.50 10.23 4.84
CA ILE A 7 2.78 10.44 3.41
C ILE A 7 3.97 11.38 3.23
N GLU A 8 4.03 12.48 3.98
CA GLU A 8 5.15 13.44 3.91
C GLU A 8 6.46 12.81 4.39
N LEU A 9 6.45 12.03 5.49
CA LEU A 9 7.64 11.28 5.92
C LEU A 9 8.13 10.31 4.85
N GLN A 10 7.22 9.54 4.24
CA GLN A 10 7.56 8.61 3.18
C GLN A 10 8.12 9.34 1.95
N LYS A 11 7.51 10.47 1.57
CA LYS A 11 7.98 11.31 0.46
C LYS A 11 9.36 11.90 0.74
N GLU A 12 9.61 12.36 1.96
CA GLU A 12 10.92 12.87 2.38
C GLU A 12 11.97 11.77 2.29
N PHE A 13 11.67 10.57 2.83
CA PHE A 13 12.53 9.41 2.71
C PHE A 13 12.81 9.11 1.24
N ASP A 14 11.78 8.99 0.41
CA ASP A 14 11.91 8.68 -1.01
C ASP A 14 12.70 9.71 -1.80
N SER A 15 12.59 11.00 -1.46
CA SER A 15 13.32 12.08 -2.14
C SER A 15 14.84 11.96 -2.00
N LYS A 16 15.31 11.23 -0.97
CA LYS A 16 16.71 10.96 -0.69
C LYS A 16 17.23 9.72 -1.41
N HIS A 17 16.37 8.95 -2.08
CA HIS A 17 16.71 7.69 -2.72
C HIS A 17 16.47 7.71 -4.22
N LYS A 18 17.37 7.07 -4.95
CA LYS A 18 17.24 6.85 -6.39
C LYS A 18 17.83 5.51 -6.77
N ILE A 19 17.26 4.90 -7.80
CA ILE A 19 17.93 3.84 -8.56
C ILE A 19 18.14 4.37 -9.98
N LYS A 20 17.30 3.94 -10.93
CA LYS A 20 17.27 4.48 -12.31
C LYS A 20 16.46 5.78 -12.41
N PHE A 21 15.60 6.02 -11.42
CA PHE A 21 14.75 7.20 -11.27
C PHE A 21 14.67 7.59 -9.78
N ASN A 22 14.20 8.81 -9.51
CA ASN A 22 14.00 9.30 -8.16
C ASN A 22 12.72 8.69 -7.57
N TRP A 23 12.77 8.18 -6.35
CA TRP A 23 11.62 7.51 -5.72
C TRP A 23 10.49 8.45 -5.29
N ALA A 24 10.70 9.77 -5.30
CA ALA A 24 9.70 10.79 -5.07
C ALA A 24 9.30 11.52 -6.36
N GLU A 25 9.75 11.05 -7.53
CA GLU A 25 9.38 11.64 -8.82
C GLU A 25 7.87 11.52 -9.05
N GLU A 26 7.23 12.64 -9.38
CA GLU A 26 5.82 12.64 -9.78
C GLU A 26 5.63 11.86 -11.09
N ILE A 27 4.60 11.03 -11.13
CA ILE A 27 4.28 10.22 -12.30
C ILE A 27 3.54 11.08 -13.32
N SER A 28 3.95 10.97 -14.58
CA SER A 28 3.37 11.61 -15.75
C SER A 28 3.52 10.69 -16.97
N GLU A 29 2.93 11.10 -18.09
CA GLU A 29 3.08 10.40 -19.38
C GLU A 29 4.55 10.19 -19.79
N LYS A 30 5.46 11.04 -19.34
CA LYS A 30 6.89 10.97 -19.68
C LYS A 30 7.62 9.83 -18.97
N ASN A 31 7.09 9.35 -17.86
CA ASN A 31 7.72 8.33 -17.01
C ASN A 31 6.74 7.22 -16.62
N ILE A 32 5.79 6.89 -17.50
CA ILE A 32 4.73 5.89 -17.26
C ILE A 32 5.25 4.51 -16.81
N ALA A 33 6.47 4.14 -17.21
CA ALA A 33 7.12 2.91 -16.75
C ALA A 33 7.35 2.88 -15.22
N HIS A 34 7.43 4.04 -14.56
CA HIS A 34 7.53 4.14 -13.10
C HIS A 34 6.21 3.75 -12.42
N LEU A 35 5.06 4.12 -13.01
CA LEU A 35 3.76 3.66 -12.54
C LEU A 35 3.65 2.13 -12.63
N GLN A 36 4.05 1.57 -13.78
CA GLN A 36 4.10 0.12 -13.95
C GLN A 36 4.99 -0.53 -12.89
N PHE A 37 6.18 0.02 -12.66
CA PHE A 37 7.10 -0.48 -11.63
C PHE A 37 6.45 -0.48 -10.24
N LEU A 38 5.87 0.65 -9.80
CA LEU A 38 5.23 0.74 -8.48
C LEU A 38 4.07 -0.23 -8.32
N VAL A 39 3.22 -0.37 -9.33
CA VAL A 39 2.08 -1.29 -9.28
C VAL A 39 2.54 -2.74 -9.24
N LEU A 40 3.59 -3.10 -9.99
CA LEU A 40 4.18 -4.43 -9.94
C LEU A 40 4.82 -4.73 -8.58
N SER A 41 5.52 -3.76 -7.99
CA SER A 41 6.08 -3.90 -6.64
C SER A 41 4.97 -4.06 -5.60
N LEU A 42 3.93 -3.23 -5.64
CA LEU A 42 2.76 -3.38 -4.77
C LEU A 42 2.15 -4.78 -4.88
N ALA A 43 1.98 -5.29 -6.11
CA ALA A 43 1.46 -6.64 -6.33
C ALA A 43 2.41 -7.73 -5.79
N GLY A 44 3.72 -7.48 -5.84
CA GLY A 44 4.74 -8.31 -5.21
C GLY A 44 4.51 -8.45 -3.71
N GLU A 45 4.42 -7.34 -2.98
CA GLU A 45 4.21 -7.34 -1.52
C GLU A 45 2.87 -7.97 -1.14
N VAL A 46 1.81 -7.73 -1.93
CA VAL A 46 0.52 -8.42 -1.73
C VAL A 46 0.67 -9.93 -1.93
N GLY A 47 1.50 -10.36 -2.88
CA GLY A 47 1.82 -11.76 -3.12
C GLY A 47 2.58 -12.40 -1.95
N GLU A 48 3.52 -11.68 -1.34
CA GLU A 48 4.26 -12.11 -0.17
C GLU A 48 3.34 -12.24 1.06
N LEU A 49 2.49 -11.24 1.30
CA LEU A 49 1.44 -11.28 2.31
C LEU A 49 0.52 -12.49 2.12
N ALA A 50 0.02 -12.68 0.89
CA ALA A 50 -0.84 -13.82 0.55
C ALA A 50 -0.13 -15.17 0.75
N ASN A 51 1.17 -15.25 0.43
CA ASN A 51 1.96 -16.45 0.63
C ASN A 51 2.13 -16.79 2.11
N SER A 52 2.36 -15.78 2.96
CA SER A 52 2.46 -15.95 4.41
C SER A 52 1.15 -16.48 4.99
N VAL A 53 0.01 -15.90 4.61
CA VAL A 53 -1.32 -16.40 5.03
C VAL A 53 -1.59 -17.82 4.50
N LYS A 54 -1.23 -18.11 3.24
CA LYS A 54 -1.42 -19.44 2.64
C LYS A 54 -0.70 -20.55 3.43
N LYS A 55 0.52 -20.29 3.90
CA LYS A 55 1.28 -21.27 4.71
C LYS A 55 0.62 -21.55 6.06
N VAL A 56 0.10 -20.51 6.71
CA VAL A 56 -0.69 -20.66 7.95
C VAL A 56 -1.92 -21.52 7.71
N VAL A 57 -2.69 -21.23 6.66
CA VAL A 57 -3.90 -21.98 6.33
C VAL A 57 -3.60 -23.44 5.95
N ARG A 58 -2.45 -23.72 5.33
CA ARG A 58 -2.01 -25.09 5.01
C ARG A 58 -1.53 -25.87 6.24
N GLY A 59 -1.24 -25.18 7.34
CA GLY A 59 -0.67 -25.76 8.56
C GLY A 59 0.84 -25.96 8.50
N ASP A 60 1.56 -25.26 7.60
CA ASP A 60 3.03 -25.32 7.60
C ASP A 60 3.65 -24.45 8.69
N GLU A 61 2.93 -23.40 9.10
CA GLU A 61 3.37 -22.41 10.09
C GLU A 61 2.20 -22.09 11.03
N GLU A 62 2.51 -21.82 12.30
CA GLU A 62 1.51 -21.36 13.28
C GLU A 62 1.23 -19.87 13.09
N LEU A 63 -0.03 -19.47 13.18
CA LEU A 63 -0.44 -18.05 13.03
C LEU A 63 0.38 -17.14 13.94
N GLU A 64 0.63 -17.57 15.17
CA GLU A 64 1.30 -16.74 16.18
C GLU A 64 2.76 -16.47 15.85
N THR A 65 3.43 -17.41 15.18
CA THR A 65 4.77 -17.20 14.65
C THR A 65 4.76 -16.40 13.34
N SER A 66 3.76 -16.60 12.49
CA SER A 66 3.66 -15.90 11.20
C SER A 66 3.15 -14.46 11.33
N LYS A 67 2.57 -14.06 12.46
CA LYS A 67 2.07 -12.69 12.72
C LYS A 67 3.12 -11.62 12.44
N VAL A 68 4.37 -11.84 12.84
CA VAL A 68 5.47 -10.88 12.60
C VAL A 68 5.67 -10.68 11.11
N LYS A 69 5.79 -11.78 10.36
CA LYS A 69 5.95 -11.73 8.90
C LYS A 69 4.74 -11.08 8.23
N ILE A 70 3.52 -11.48 8.60
CA ILE A 70 2.29 -10.89 8.06
C ILE A 70 2.25 -9.37 8.29
N ALA A 71 2.68 -8.91 9.46
CA ALA A 71 2.74 -7.48 9.77
C ALA A 71 3.78 -6.74 8.92
N GLU A 72 4.94 -7.35 8.68
CA GLU A 72 5.97 -6.82 7.77
C GLU A 72 5.41 -6.68 6.35
N GLU A 73 4.90 -7.76 5.75
CA GLU A 73 4.39 -7.72 4.37
C GLU A 73 3.19 -6.76 4.21
N LEU A 74 2.31 -6.70 5.22
CA LEU A 74 1.20 -5.74 5.22
C LEU A 74 1.70 -4.29 5.29
N THR A 75 2.80 -4.06 6.02
CA THR A 75 3.43 -2.74 6.09
C THR A 75 4.09 -2.37 4.76
N ASP A 76 4.72 -3.33 4.08
CA ASP A 76 5.30 -3.11 2.76
C ASP A 76 4.22 -2.79 1.71
N VAL A 77 3.08 -3.50 1.75
CA VAL A 77 1.89 -3.13 0.96
C VAL A 77 1.46 -1.70 1.24
N PHE A 78 1.39 -1.31 2.52
CA PHE A 78 1.01 0.05 2.91
C PHE A 78 2.00 1.09 2.40
N ILE A 79 3.32 0.85 2.48
CA ILE A 79 4.35 1.73 1.94
C ILE A 79 4.11 1.97 0.45
N TYR A 80 3.88 0.94 -0.36
CA TYR A 80 3.64 1.13 -1.79
C TYR A 80 2.32 1.86 -2.09
N VAL A 81 1.29 1.72 -1.27
CA VAL A 81 0.07 2.54 -1.35
C VAL A 81 0.39 4.01 -1.10
N LEU A 82 1.19 4.33 -0.07
CA LEU A 82 1.60 5.72 0.21
C LEU A 82 2.45 6.30 -0.93
N LYS A 83 3.39 5.51 -1.47
CA LYS A 83 4.24 5.91 -2.61
C LYS A 83 3.39 6.23 -3.83
N LEU A 84 2.44 5.36 -4.18
CA LEU A 84 1.51 5.59 -5.29
C LEU A 84 0.67 6.84 -5.06
N ALA A 85 0.12 7.02 -3.86
CA ALA A 85 -0.68 8.21 -3.54
C ALA A 85 0.14 9.49 -3.69
N SER A 86 1.38 9.49 -3.18
CA SER A 86 2.29 10.64 -3.25
C SER A 86 2.70 10.97 -4.70
N GLN A 87 3.17 9.97 -5.46
CA GLN A 87 3.67 10.18 -6.83
C GLN A 87 2.58 10.47 -7.85
N MET A 88 1.34 10.02 -7.61
CA MET A 88 0.18 10.30 -8.48
C MET A 88 -0.64 11.51 -7.99
N ASN A 89 -0.19 12.19 -6.93
CA ASN A 89 -0.89 13.30 -6.29
C ASN A 89 -2.36 12.97 -5.93
N ILE A 90 -2.59 11.78 -5.38
CA ILE A 90 -3.91 11.30 -4.97
C ILE A 90 -4.17 11.72 -3.52
N ALA A 91 -5.27 12.44 -3.29
CA ALA A 91 -5.79 12.72 -1.95
C ALA A 91 -6.41 11.44 -1.34
N LEU A 92 -5.57 10.52 -0.88
CA LEU A 92 -5.98 9.17 -0.45
C LEU A 92 -7.01 9.21 0.70
N GLU A 93 -6.83 10.12 1.65
CA GLU A 93 -7.75 10.31 2.78
C GLU A 93 -9.16 10.72 2.32
N GLU A 94 -9.26 11.74 1.47
CA GLU A 94 -10.53 12.20 0.92
C GLU A 94 -11.22 11.11 0.09
N ASN A 95 -10.46 10.41 -0.75
CA ASN A 95 -10.97 9.29 -1.55
C ASN A 95 -11.48 8.14 -0.65
N TYR A 96 -10.77 7.84 0.43
CA TYR A 96 -11.21 6.85 1.42
C TYR A 96 -12.53 7.27 2.07
N LEU A 97 -12.64 8.51 2.56
CA LEU A 97 -13.85 9.01 3.22
C LEU A 97 -15.08 8.97 2.28
N GLN A 98 -14.91 9.41 1.03
CA GLN A 98 -15.97 9.33 0.01
C GLN A 98 -16.39 7.88 -0.26
N LYS A 99 -15.41 6.97 -0.39
CA LYS A 99 -15.67 5.55 -0.61
C LYS A 99 -16.36 4.90 0.59
N LEU A 100 -15.96 5.26 1.81
CA LEU A 100 -16.55 4.77 3.04
C LEU A 100 -18.04 5.13 3.12
N GLU A 101 -18.41 6.37 2.79
CA GLU A 101 -19.81 6.79 2.81
C GLU A 101 -20.67 6.01 1.81
N THR A 102 -20.14 5.77 0.62
CA THR A 102 -20.79 4.89 -0.38
C THR A 102 -20.93 3.46 0.14
N ASN A 103 -19.89 2.95 0.82
CA ASN A 103 -19.86 1.61 1.36
C ASN A 103 -20.85 1.42 2.52
N LYS A 104 -21.02 2.42 3.41
CA LYS A 104 -22.05 2.37 4.48
C LYS A 104 -23.43 2.10 3.89
N SER A 105 -23.80 2.85 2.85
CA SER A 105 -25.08 2.64 2.17
C SER A 105 -25.17 1.25 1.51
N ARG A 106 -24.10 0.81 0.85
CA ARG A 106 -24.03 -0.49 0.16
C ARG A 106 -24.11 -1.68 1.11
N PHE A 107 -23.45 -1.60 2.27
CA PHE A 107 -23.30 -2.71 3.21
C PHE A 107 -24.24 -2.64 4.41
N LYS A 108 -25.14 -1.66 4.47
CA LYS A 108 -26.20 -1.57 5.47
C LYS A 108 -26.97 -2.88 5.73
N PRO A 109 -27.29 -3.73 4.73
CA PRO A 109 -27.96 -5.01 4.98
C PRO A 109 -27.16 -6.02 5.82
N PHE A 110 -25.87 -5.80 6.02
CA PHE A 110 -24.97 -6.65 6.80
C PHE A 110 -24.65 -6.09 8.19
N GLU A 111 -25.25 -4.95 8.57
CA GLU A 111 -25.14 -4.40 9.93
C GLU A 111 -25.89 -5.30 10.92
N MET A 112 -25.27 -5.57 12.08
CA MET A 112 -25.84 -6.38 13.17
C MET A 112 -26.71 -5.55 14.11
#